data_AF-W9TD76-F1
#
_entry.id   AF-W9TD76-F1
#
_cell.length_a   1.000
_cell.length_b   1.000
_cell.length_c   1.000
_cell.angle_alpha   90.00
_cell.angle_beta   90.00
_cell.angle_gamma   90.00
#
_symmetry.space_group_name_H-M   'P 1'
#
loop_
_entity.id
_entity.type
_entity.pdbx_description
1 polymer ?
#
loop_
_entity_poly.entity_id
_entity_poly.type
_entity_poly.pdbx_seq_one_letter_code
_entity_poly.pdbx_strand_id
1 'polypeptide(L)'
;MTLPDTGAYATDGRLRADLQDPDGAAFHYQDFNGRIGGSDIRGDLSYVAGEPRPKLSGELTSNQLRFADLAPLIGADSEQSRQARGATGKQPAAKALPVEAFRTDRWRDMDADVRFVGKRIVHDEALPSGT
;
A
#
# COMPACT_ATOMS: atom_id res chain seq x y z
N MET A 1 14.92 -5.60 -10.41
CA MET A 1 14.02 -4.52 -9.98
C MET A 1 12.61 -5.05 -10.04
N THR A 2 12.00 -5.40 -8.91
CA THR A 2 10.58 -5.79 -8.89
C THR A 2 9.81 -4.66 -8.24
N LEU A 3 9.17 -3.84 -9.07
CA LEU A 3 8.15 -2.90 -8.64
C LEU A 3 7.03 -3.69 -7.92
N PRO A 4 6.37 -3.11 -6.90
CA PRO A 4 5.32 -3.80 -6.15
C PRO A 4 4.13 -4.18 -7.05
N ASP A 5 3.50 -5.32 -6.77
CA ASP A 5 2.24 -5.81 -7.39
C ASP A 5 1.06 -4.90 -6.99
N THR A 6 1.07 -3.68 -7.52
CA THR A 6 -0.06 -2.75 -7.45
C THR A 6 -0.67 -2.65 -8.83
N GLY A 7 -1.99 -2.43 -8.93
CA GLY A 7 -2.61 -2.08 -10.21
C GLY A 7 -1.94 -0.86 -10.83
N ALA A 8 -2.16 -0.61 -12.13
CA ALA A 8 -1.59 0.55 -12.82
C ALA A 8 -1.74 1.82 -11.99
N TYR A 9 -0.64 2.54 -11.80
CA TYR A 9 -0.59 3.74 -10.96
C TYR A 9 -0.21 4.97 -11.78
N ALA A 10 -0.77 6.12 -11.40
CA ALA A 10 -0.41 7.41 -11.96
C ALA A 10 -0.59 8.46 -10.88
N THR A 11 0.41 9.33 -10.70
CA THR A 11 0.34 10.43 -9.73
C THR A 11 0.90 11.72 -10.32
N ASP A 12 0.32 12.84 -9.93
CA ASP A 12 0.83 14.18 -10.14
C ASP A 12 0.97 14.88 -8.79
N GLY A 13 1.93 15.78 -8.65
CA GLY A 13 2.21 16.44 -7.37
C GLY A 13 3.56 17.16 -7.41
N ARG A 14 4.01 17.67 -6.26
CA ARG A 14 5.28 18.37 -6.15
C ARG A 14 6.29 17.53 -5.39
N LEU A 15 7.34 17.09 -6.07
CA LEU A 15 8.48 16.42 -5.43
C LEU A 15 9.55 17.45 -5.07
N ARG A 16 9.92 17.52 -3.80
CA ARG A 16 11.07 18.27 -3.30
C ARG A 16 12.07 17.29 -2.69
N ALA A 17 13.35 17.52 -2.91
CA ALA A 17 14.41 16.72 -2.32
C ALA A 17 15.35 17.64 -1.54
N ASP A 18 15.64 17.28 -0.29
CA ASP A 18 16.74 17.80 0.50
C ASP A 18 17.77 16.68 0.67
N LEU A 19 18.84 16.75 -0.11
CA LEU A 19 19.86 15.70 -0.14
C LEU A 19 20.92 15.87 0.98
N GLN A 20 20.86 16.96 1.74
CA GLN A 20 21.87 17.33 2.75
C GLN A 20 21.29 17.38 4.16
N ASP A 21 20.07 16.87 4.34
CA ASP A 21 19.43 16.78 5.65
C ASP A 21 20.29 15.94 6.62
N PRO A 22 20.49 16.39 7.88
CA PRO A 22 21.30 15.69 8.88
C PRO A 22 20.84 14.25 9.17
N ASP A 23 19.55 13.96 8.98
CA ASP A 23 18.95 12.65 9.26
C ASP A 23 19.00 11.72 8.03
N GLY A 24 19.55 12.18 6.90
CA GLY A 24 19.67 11.46 5.63
C GLY A 24 18.81 12.08 4.52
N ALA A 25 19.08 11.72 3.26
CA ALA A 25 18.43 12.36 2.12
C ALA A 25 16.89 12.30 2.24
N ALA A 26 16.26 13.47 2.30
CA ALA A 26 14.83 13.65 2.53
C ALA A 26 14.10 13.99 1.22
N PHE A 27 12.95 13.37 1.03
CA PHE A 27 12.09 13.55 -0.14
C PHE A 27 10.68 13.84 0.33
N HIS A 28 10.10 14.93 -0.15
CA HIS A 28 8.72 15.31 0.15
C HIS A 28 7.92 15.32 -1.14
N TYR A 29 6.89 14.49 -1.21
CA TYR A 29 5.93 14.48 -2.30
C TYR A 29 4.62 15.09 -1.80
N GLN A 30 4.34 16.30 -2.25
CA GLN A 30 3.32 17.18 -1.68
C GLN A 30 2.17 17.44 -2.63
N ASP A 31 0.99 17.66 -2.06
CA ASP A 31 -0.27 17.92 -2.76
C ASP A 31 -0.51 16.93 -3.90
N PHE A 32 -0.10 15.67 -3.70
CA PHE A 32 -0.17 14.73 -4.80
C PHE A 32 -1.60 14.22 -4.99
N ASN A 33 -1.98 14.05 -6.25
CA ASN A 33 -3.19 13.40 -6.68
C ASN A 33 -2.80 12.17 -7.48
N GLY A 34 -3.51 11.07 -7.26
CA GLY A 34 -3.13 9.82 -7.87
C GLY A 34 -4.26 8.84 -8.02
N ARG A 35 -3.96 7.79 -8.79
CA ARG A 35 -4.77 6.58 -8.90
C ARG A 35 -3.88 5.37 -8.75
N ILE A 36 -4.39 4.36 -8.05
CA ILE A 36 -3.81 3.01 -7.96
C ILE A 36 -4.94 2.06 -8.35
N GLY A 37 -4.80 1.38 -9.47
CA GLY A 37 -5.89 0.57 -10.03
C GLY A 37 -7.15 1.43 -10.26
N GLY A 38 -8.24 1.13 -9.56
CA GLY A 38 -9.48 1.90 -9.62
C GLY A 38 -9.73 2.81 -8.41
N SER A 39 -8.74 2.98 -7.54
CA SER A 39 -8.83 3.81 -6.33
C SER A 39 -8.19 5.18 -6.54
N ASP A 40 -8.83 6.25 -6.09
CA ASP A 40 -8.17 7.57 -6.02
C ASP A 40 -7.36 7.69 -4.72
N ILE A 41 -6.23 8.38 -4.78
CA ILE A 41 -5.37 8.64 -3.63
C ILE A 41 -4.88 10.07 -3.69
N ARG A 42 -4.83 10.75 -2.54
CA ARG A 42 -4.31 12.10 -2.42
C ARG A 42 -3.59 12.27 -1.10
N GLY A 43 -2.64 13.21 -1.06
CA GLY A 43 -2.08 13.69 0.19
C GLY A 43 -0.62 14.08 0.07
N ASP A 44 0.10 13.84 1.16
CA ASP A 44 1.49 14.24 1.31
C ASP A 44 2.27 13.08 1.93
N LEU A 45 3.44 12.81 1.36
CA LEU A 45 4.37 11.81 1.88
C LEU A 45 5.76 12.41 2.04
N SER A 46 6.44 11.98 3.10
CA SER A 46 7.83 12.29 3.38
C SER A 46 8.60 10.98 3.53
N TYR A 47 9.73 10.88 2.84
CA TYR A 47 10.64 9.76 2.92
C TYR A 47 12.02 10.27 3.32
N VAL A 48 12.60 9.69 4.37
CA VAL A 48 13.95 9.98 4.83
C VAL A 48 14.79 8.73 4.67
N ALA A 49 15.82 8.79 3.82
CA ALA A 49 16.76 7.71 3.56
C ALA A 49 17.85 7.63 4.65
N GLY A 50 17.42 7.59 5.91
CA GLY A 50 18.30 7.54 7.08
C GLY A 50 18.74 6.12 7.45
N GLU A 51 19.77 6.02 8.30
CA GLU A 51 20.25 4.77 8.90
C GLU A 51 19.76 4.62 10.35
N PRO A 52 19.59 3.40 10.88
CA PRO A 52 19.80 2.10 10.21
C PRO A 52 18.63 1.70 9.30
N ARG A 53 17.50 2.41 9.38
CA ARG A 53 16.29 2.12 8.62
C ARG A 53 15.72 3.42 8.08
N PRO A 54 15.36 3.48 6.79
CA PRO A 54 14.64 4.63 6.26
C PRO A 54 13.27 4.76 6.92
N LYS A 55 12.71 5.98 6.86
CA LYS A 55 11.38 6.27 7.40
C LYS A 55 10.47 6.84 6.31
N LEU A 56 9.26 6.31 6.22
CA LEU A 56 8.15 6.89 5.44
C LEU A 56 7.10 7.45 6.39
N SER A 57 6.68 8.69 6.19
CA SER A 57 5.58 9.29 6.94
C SER A 57 4.63 10.09 6.06
N GLY A 58 3.40 10.31 6.55
CA GLY A 58 2.48 11.23 5.91
C GLY A 58 1.02 10.86 6.06
N GLU A 59 0.18 11.59 5.33
CA GLU A 59 -1.26 11.43 5.36
C GLU A 59 -1.82 11.23 3.97
N LEU A 60 -2.71 10.27 3.85
CA LEU A 60 -3.31 9.86 2.60
C LEU A 60 -4.82 9.79 2.75
N THR A 61 -5.54 10.29 1.76
CA THR A 61 -7.00 10.19 1.67
C THR A 61 -7.42 9.63 0.33
N SER A 62 -8.45 8.79 0.36
CA SER A 62 -9.14 8.29 -0.81
C SER A 62 -10.63 8.60 -0.70
N ASN A 63 -11.24 9.17 -1.74
CA ASN A 63 -12.69 9.31 -1.76
C ASN A 63 -13.36 7.96 -2.07
N GLN A 64 -12.78 7.18 -2.98
CA GLN A 64 -13.16 5.82 -3.33
C GLN A 64 -11.93 4.91 -3.31
N LEU A 65 -11.94 3.98 -2.35
CA LEU A 65 -10.94 2.93 -2.22
C LEU A 65 -11.57 1.60 -2.61
N ARG A 66 -11.03 0.92 -3.62
CA ARG A 66 -11.42 -0.46 -3.94
C ARG A 66 -10.64 -1.40 -3.05
N PHE A 67 -11.32 -2.36 -2.45
CA PHE A 67 -10.69 -3.37 -1.61
C PHE A 67 -9.65 -4.19 -2.38
N ALA A 68 -9.90 -4.44 -3.67
CA ALA A 68 -8.95 -5.12 -4.56
C ALA A 68 -7.60 -4.38 -4.72
N ASP A 69 -7.60 -3.05 -4.64
CA ASP A 69 -6.39 -2.23 -4.75
C ASP A 69 -5.67 -2.08 -3.39
N LEU A 70 -6.42 -2.21 -2.28
CA LEU A 70 -5.88 -2.24 -0.91
C LEU A 70 -5.29 -3.61 -0.55
N ALA A 71 -5.87 -4.69 -1.09
CA ALA A 71 -5.59 -6.07 -0.71
C ALA A 71 -4.10 -6.42 -0.63
N PRO A 72 -3.26 -6.11 -1.64
CA PRO A 72 -1.82 -6.40 -1.59
C PRO A 72 -1.08 -5.69 -0.44
N LEU A 73 -1.54 -4.51 -0.02
CA LEU A 73 -0.91 -3.71 1.04
C LEU A 73 -1.24 -4.24 2.44
N ILE A 74 -2.45 -4.78 2.62
CA ILE A 74 -2.92 -5.36 3.89
C ILE A 74 -2.81 -6.89 3.92
N GLY A 75 -2.21 -7.49 2.89
CA GLY A 75 -2.06 -8.94 2.74
C GLY A 75 -3.35 -9.70 2.40
N ALA A 76 -4.46 -9.02 2.08
CA ALA A 76 -5.78 -9.60 1.75
C ALA A 76 -5.86 -10.15 0.31
N ASP A 77 -4.83 -10.88 -0.06
CA ASP A 77 -4.53 -11.32 -1.41
C ASP A 77 -5.47 -12.44 -1.90
N SER A 78 -5.77 -12.42 -3.22
CA SER A 78 -6.41 -13.52 -3.95
C SER A 78 -5.57 -14.81 -3.91
N GLU A 79 -6.20 -15.97 -4.11
CA GLU A 79 -5.53 -17.28 -4.17
C GLU A 79 -4.37 -17.31 -5.19
N GLN A 80 -4.47 -16.56 -6.30
CA GLN A 80 -3.43 -16.48 -7.34
C GLN A 80 -2.19 -15.70 -6.89
N SER A 81 -2.38 -14.58 -6.20
CA SER A 81 -1.30 -13.82 -5.53
C SER A 81 -0.69 -14.56 -4.33
N ARG A 82 -1.43 -15.50 -3.72
CA ARG A 82 -0.91 -16.44 -2.71
C ARG A 82 -0.08 -17.56 -3.33
N GLN A 83 -0.51 -18.14 -4.45
CA GLN A 83 0.24 -19.16 -5.19
C GLN A 83 1.55 -18.61 -5.77
N ALA A 84 1.54 -17.39 -6.33
CA ALA A 84 2.75 -16.73 -6.83
C ALA A 84 3.80 -16.44 -5.73
N ARG A 85 3.38 -16.38 -4.45
CA ARG A 85 4.26 -16.16 -3.28
C ARG A 85 4.51 -17.41 -2.43
N GLY A 86 3.99 -18.58 -2.84
CA GLY A 86 4.17 -19.86 -2.15
C GLY A 86 3.39 -20.02 -0.84
N ALA A 87 2.30 -19.27 -0.65
CA ALA A 87 1.48 -19.35 0.56
C ALA A 87 0.57 -20.59 0.57
N THR A 88 0.49 -21.29 1.72
CA THR A 88 -0.14 -22.61 1.86
C THR A 88 -1.44 -22.61 2.68
N GLY A 89 -1.89 -21.45 3.18
CA GLY A 89 -3.07 -21.31 4.03
C GLY A 89 -4.36 -21.03 3.27
N LYS A 90 -5.43 -21.75 3.62
CA LYS A 90 -6.78 -21.58 3.05
C LYS A 90 -7.52 -20.44 3.78
N GLN A 91 -7.77 -19.32 3.10
CA GLN A 91 -8.52 -18.19 3.63
C GLN A 91 -10.00 -18.58 3.82
N PRO A 92 -10.58 -18.45 5.03
CA PRO A 92 -12.00 -18.72 5.23
C PRO A 92 -12.86 -17.74 4.43
N ALA A 93 -13.85 -18.24 3.68
CA ALA A 93 -14.72 -17.42 2.81
C ALA A 93 -15.47 -16.30 3.54
N ALA A 94 -15.64 -16.40 4.86
CA ALA A 94 -16.32 -15.42 5.70
C ALA A 94 -15.39 -14.32 6.28
N LYS A 95 -14.09 -14.31 5.93
CA LYS A 95 -13.12 -13.34 6.47
C LYS A 95 -12.46 -12.53 5.36
N ALA A 96 -12.73 -11.22 5.38
CA ALA A 96 -12.09 -10.25 4.50
C ALA A 96 -10.61 -10.00 4.86
N LEU A 97 -10.21 -10.24 6.13
CA LEU A 97 -8.84 -10.05 6.60
C LEU A 97 -8.05 -11.37 6.59
N PRO A 98 -6.76 -11.37 6.18
CA PRO A 98 -5.92 -12.56 6.13
C PRO A 98 -5.87 -13.30 7.46
N VAL A 99 -5.95 -14.63 7.39
CA VAL A 99 -5.66 -15.49 8.54
C VAL A 99 -4.20 -15.94 8.62
N GLU A 100 -3.43 -15.73 7.55
CA GLU A 100 -2.00 -15.95 7.54
C GLU A 100 -1.28 -14.86 8.34
N ALA A 101 -0.23 -15.27 9.07
CA ALA A 101 0.64 -14.32 9.73
C ALA A 101 1.28 -13.40 8.67
N PHE A 102 1.20 -12.09 8.91
CA PHE A 102 1.85 -11.10 8.05
C PHE A 102 3.32 -11.48 7.83
N ARG A 103 3.79 -11.44 6.58
CA ARG A 103 5.22 -11.60 6.25
C ARG A 103 5.99 -10.38 6.75
N THR A 104 6.33 -10.40 8.04
CA THR A 104 6.99 -9.30 8.75
C THR A 104 8.41 -9.01 8.26
N ASP A 105 9.00 -9.91 7.48
CA ASP A 105 10.37 -9.79 6.95
C ASP A 105 10.55 -8.51 6.13
N ARG A 106 9.54 -8.13 5.32
CA ARG A 106 9.56 -6.89 4.51
C ARG A 106 9.21 -5.62 5.31
N TRP A 107 8.69 -5.78 6.51
CA TRP A 107 8.33 -4.66 7.39
C TRP A 107 9.52 -4.23 8.26
N ARG A 108 10.59 -5.03 8.29
CA ARG A 108 11.80 -4.73 9.07
C ARG A 108 12.78 -3.81 8.34
N ASP A 109 12.60 -3.61 7.03
CA ASP A 109 13.53 -2.84 6.19
C ASP A 109 13.27 -1.32 6.23
N MET A 110 12.15 -0.88 6.83
CA MET A 110 11.75 0.54 6.87
C MET A 110 10.77 0.79 8.02
N ASP A 111 10.88 1.94 8.67
CA ASP A 111 9.86 2.43 9.60
C ASP A 111 8.76 3.20 8.84
N ALA A 112 7.50 3.02 9.22
CA ALA A 112 6.37 3.69 8.57
C ALA A 112 5.43 4.33 9.60
N ASP A 113 5.11 5.60 9.40
CA ASP A 113 4.15 6.38 10.17
C ASP A 113 3.19 7.09 9.20
N VAL A 114 2.26 6.32 8.65
CA VAL A 114 1.35 6.78 7.60
C VAL A 114 -0.09 6.63 8.06
N ARG A 115 -0.83 7.73 8.02
CA ARG A 115 -2.28 7.74 8.24
C ARG A 115 -2.99 7.65 6.89
N PHE A 116 -3.82 6.64 6.71
CA PHE A 116 -4.64 6.48 5.51
C PHE A 116 -6.14 6.54 5.86
N VAL A 117 -6.90 7.37 5.14
CA VAL A 117 -8.36 7.54 5.31
C VAL A 117 -9.08 7.25 3.99
N GLY A 118 -9.80 6.14 3.93
CA GLY A 118 -10.76 5.87 2.85
C GLY A 118 -12.16 6.33 3.24
N LYS A 119 -12.77 7.25 2.47
CA LYS A 119 -14.13 7.75 2.75
C LYS A 119 -15.22 6.75 2.33
N ARG A 120 -14.99 6.03 1.24
CA ARG A 120 -15.86 4.96 0.75
C ARG A 120 -15.02 3.78 0.32
N ILE A 121 -15.30 2.61 0.89
CA ILE A 121 -14.64 1.35 0.51
C ILE A 121 -15.59 0.56 -0.38
N VAL A 122 -15.13 0.18 -1.57
CA VAL A 122 -15.88 -0.61 -2.56
C VAL A 122 -15.31 -2.02 -2.59
N HIS A 123 -16.15 -3.02 -2.39
CA HIS A 123 -15.83 -4.41 -2.66
C HIS A 123 -16.36 -4.75 -4.05
N ASP A 124 -15.47 -5.02 -5.01
CA ASP A 124 -15.94 -5.57 -6.28
C ASP A 124 -16.42 -7.00 -6.08
N GLU A 125 -17.56 -7.30 -6.69
CA GLU A 125 -18.24 -8.58 -6.67
C GLU A 125 -17.50 -9.58 -7.58
N ALA A 126 -16.25 -9.89 -7.23
CA ALA A 126 -15.51 -11.04 -7.75
C ALA A 126 -15.49 -12.14 -6.67
N LEU A 127 -16.64 -12.40 -6.06
CA LEU A 127 -16.89 -13.65 -5.36
C LEU A 127 -17.71 -14.52 -6.32
N PRO A 128 -17.26 -15.73 -6.69
CA PRO A 128 -18.18 -16.68 -7.28
C PRO A 128 -19.26 -16.94 -6.22
N SER A 129 -20.51 -16.59 -6.52
CA SER A 129 -21.67 -17.05 -5.77
C SER A 129 -21.73 -18.57 -5.92
N GLY A 130 -21.16 -19.29 -4.95
CA GLY A 130 -21.30 -20.73 -4.87
C GLY A 130 -22.75 -21.08 -4.56
N THR A 131 -23.47 -21.53 -5.58
CA THR A 131 -24.63 -22.44 -5.47
C THR A 131 -24.20 -23.82 -4.98
#